data_AF-A0A6G3D3L2-F1
#
_entry.id   AF-A0A6G3D3L2-F1
#
_cell.length_a   1.000
_cell.length_b   1.000
_cell.length_c   1.000
_cell.angle_alpha   90.00
_cell.angle_beta   90.00
_cell.angle_gamma   90.00
#
_symmetry.space_group_name_H-M   'P 1'
#
loop_
_entity.id
_entity.type
_entity.pdbx_description
1 polymer ?
#
loop_
_entity_poly.entity_id
_entity_poly.type
_entity_poly.pdbx_seq_one_letter_code
_entity_poly.pdbx_strand_id
1 'polypeptide(L)'
;ALGADAVASADGGYRLAAAPDDVDLHRFDRLAGEGSRALADGDPAKAAVVLDDALALWRGPVLADLPDRTAEAARWETRHFEALRARHTAALDLGQAEHSLAELTALCDGHPLDEPLQALRLRALRDTGRTAEALAAYESVRRVLADRL
;
A
#
# COMPACT_ATOMS: atom_id res chain seq x y z
N ALA A 1 2.17 27.42 -8.22
CA ALA A 1 1.08 28.04 -7.44
C ALA A 1 -0.19 27.97 -8.27
N LEU A 2 -1.34 27.62 -7.68
CA LEU A 2 -2.60 27.34 -8.41
C LEU A 2 -3.31 28.59 -9.00
N GLY A 3 -2.84 29.80 -8.70
CA GLY A 3 -3.41 31.06 -9.23
C GLY A 3 -4.62 31.56 -8.44
N ALA A 4 -4.98 32.85 -8.62
CA ALA A 4 -6.06 33.50 -7.87
C ALA A 4 -7.46 32.94 -8.20
N ASP A 5 -7.63 32.39 -9.40
CA ASP A 5 -8.90 31.84 -9.88
C ASP A 5 -9.20 30.42 -9.33
N ALA A 6 -8.23 29.80 -8.63
CA ALA A 6 -8.39 28.46 -8.08
C ALA A 6 -9.27 28.43 -6.82
N VAL A 7 -9.55 29.57 -6.19
CA VAL A 7 -10.42 29.65 -5.01
C VAL A 7 -11.60 30.56 -5.33
N ALA A 8 -12.76 29.95 -5.56
CA ALA A 8 -14.00 30.68 -5.82
C ALA A 8 -14.72 30.98 -4.50
N SER A 9 -15.16 32.23 -4.33
CA SER A 9 -16.15 32.57 -3.30
C SER A 9 -17.53 32.13 -3.77
N ALA A 10 -18.28 31.45 -2.90
CA ALA A 10 -19.64 31.00 -3.15
C ALA A 10 -20.52 31.31 -1.92
N ASP A 11 -21.84 31.31 -2.10
CA ASP A 11 -22.77 31.47 -0.98
C ASP A 11 -22.48 30.40 0.09
N GLY A 12 -22.08 30.83 1.28
CA GLY A 12 -21.72 29.96 2.40
C GLY A 12 -20.24 29.56 2.50
N GLY A 13 -19.33 30.07 1.67
CA GLY A 13 -17.88 29.90 1.88
C GLY A 13 -17.00 29.98 0.64
N TYR A 14 -15.99 29.10 0.60
CA TYR A 14 -15.00 29.04 -0.48
C TYR A 14 -14.94 27.63 -1.08
N ARG A 15 -14.68 27.55 -2.38
CA ARG A 15 -14.48 26.30 -3.11
C ARG A 15 -13.14 26.31 -3.81
N LEU A 16 -12.36 25.25 -3.64
CA LEU A 16 -11.18 25.00 -4.45
C LEU A 16 -11.63 24.44 -5.83
N ALA A 17 -11.32 25.17 -6.90
CA ALA A 17 -11.47 24.72 -8.27
C ALA A 17 -10.25 23.89 -8.66
N ALA A 18 -10.26 22.61 -8.28
CA ALA A 18 -9.25 21.63 -8.64
C ALA A 18 -9.93 20.42 -9.29
N ALA A 19 -9.32 19.89 -10.35
CA ALA A 19 -9.70 18.58 -10.86
C ALA A 19 -9.22 17.49 -9.88
N PRO A 20 -9.87 16.31 -9.84
CA PRO A 20 -9.40 15.21 -9.00
C PRO A 20 -7.93 14.87 -9.23
N ASP A 21 -7.47 14.86 -10.48
CA ASP A 21 -6.07 14.58 -10.81
C ASP A 21 -5.10 15.74 -10.46
N ASP A 22 -5.57 16.88 -9.96
CA ASP A 22 -4.69 17.91 -9.38
C ASP A 22 -4.30 17.60 -7.92
N VAL A 23 -5.00 16.63 -7.30
CA VAL A 23 -4.78 16.20 -5.91
C VAL A 23 -4.13 14.82 -5.90
N ASP A 24 -2.94 14.73 -5.31
CA ASP A 24 -2.16 13.49 -5.21
C ASP A 24 -2.96 12.32 -4.60
N LEU A 25 -3.74 12.59 -3.56
CA LEU A 25 -4.61 11.63 -2.88
C LEU A 25 -5.63 10.96 -3.83
N HIS A 26 -6.27 11.74 -4.70
CA HIS A 26 -7.26 11.23 -5.66
C HIS A 26 -6.58 10.47 -6.80
N ARG A 27 -5.42 10.94 -7.26
CA ARG A 27 -4.60 10.21 -8.22
C ARG A 27 -4.16 8.86 -7.66
N PHE A 28 -3.68 8.85 -6.42
CA PHE A 28 -3.27 7.65 -5.71
C PHE A 28 -4.41 6.65 -5.63
N ASP A 29 -5.60 7.06 -5.16
CA ASP A 29 -6.72 6.13 -5.00
C ASP A 29 -7.16 5.49 -6.33
N ARG A 30 -7.19 6.31 -7.40
CA ARG A 30 -7.49 5.85 -8.75
C ARG A 30 -6.45 4.83 -9.26
N LEU A 31 -5.16 5.15 -9.14
CA LEU A 31 -4.07 4.26 -9.58
C LEU A 31 -4.04 2.99 -8.74
N ALA A 32 -4.15 3.09 -7.41
CA ALA A 32 -4.22 1.93 -6.52
C ALA A 32 -5.40 1.01 -6.89
N GLY A 33 -6.57 1.58 -7.19
CA GLY A 33 -7.74 0.82 -7.65
C GLY A 33 -7.57 0.22 -9.04
N GLU A 34 -6.84 0.87 -9.95
CA GLU A 34 -6.47 0.29 -11.25
C GLU A 34 -5.47 -0.86 -11.10
N GLY A 35 -4.43 -0.70 -10.30
CA GLY A 35 -3.43 -1.73 -10.03
C GLY A 35 -4.02 -2.96 -9.37
N SER A 36 -4.90 -2.79 -8.38
CA SER A 36 -5.62 -3.91 -7.76
C SER A 36 -6.52 -4.65 -8.75
N ARG A 37 -7.18 -3.94 -9.67
CA ARG A 37 -7.98 -4.57 -10.74
C ARG A 37 -7.11 -5.33 -11.73
N ALA A 38 -5.99 -4.75 -12.15
CA ALA A 38 -5.04 -5.43 -13.04
C ALA A 38 -4.53 -6.75 -12.42
N LEU A 39 -4.27 -6.80 -11.11
CA LEU A 39 -3.95 -8.06 -10.42
C LEU A 39 -5.11 -9.06 -10.46
N ALA A 40 -6.32 -8.62 -10.15
CA ALA A 40 -7.49 -9.48 -10.17
C ALA A 40 -7.76 -10.05 -11.58
N ASP A 41 -7.43 -9.28 -12.62
CA ASP A 41 -7.56 -9.66 -14.02
C ASP A 41 -6.37 -10.51 -14.54
N GLY A 42 -5.38 -10.81 -13.68
CA GLY A 42 -4.24 -11.66 -14.01
C GLY A 42 -3.11 -10.97 -14.78
N ASP A 43 -3.04 -9.64 -14.72
CA ASP A 43 -1.96 -8.83 -15.31
C ASP A 43 -1.06 -8.22 -14.21
N PRO A 44 -0.15 -9.02 -13.61
CA PRO A 44 0.74 -8.54 -12.56
C PRO A 44 1.77 -7.54 -13.09
N ALA A 45 2.09 -7.57 -14.39
CA ALA A 45 3.02 -6.61 -15.01
C ALA A 45 2.42 -5.20 -15.04
N LYS A 46 1.18 -5.07 -15.52
CA LYS A 46 0.46 -3.79 -15.47
C LYS A 46 0.26 -3.33 -14.03
N ALA A 47 -0.12 -4.24 -13.14
CA ALA A 47 -0.34 -3.88 -11.75
C ALA A 47 0.91 -3.33 -11.09
N ALA A 48 2.08 -3.95 -11.28
CA ALA A 48 3.33 -3.47 -10.72
C ALA A 48 3.61 -2.02 -11.15
N VAL A 49 3.52 -1.73 -12.45
CA VAL A 49 3.75 -0.36 -12.99
C VAL A 49 2.77 0.65 -12.39
N VAL A 50 1.47 0.35 -12.40
CA VAL A 50 0.44 1.27 -11.92
C VAL A 50 0.53 1.49 -10.40
N LEU A 51 0.88 0.44 -9.64
CA LEU A 51 1.04 0.54 -8.19
C LEU A 51 2.32 1.29 -7.82
N ASP A 52 3.42 1.11 -8.55
CA ASP A 52 4.64 1.90 -8.36
C ASP A 52 4.35 3.40 -8.62
N ASP A 53 3.60 3.74 -9.67
CA ASP A 53 3.14 5.11 -9.93
C ASP A 53 2.25 5.66 -8.81
N ALA A 54 1.37 4.83 -8.24
CA ALA A 54 0.52 5.21 -7.11
C ALA A 54 1.36 5.51 -5.86
N LEU A 55 2.26 4.59 -5.50
CA LEU A 55 3.10 4.67 -4.31
C LEU A 55 4.10 5.84 -4.39
N ALA A 56 4.57 6.19 -5.58
CA ALA A 56 5.45 7.34 -5.80
C ALA A 56 4.82 8.71 -5.47
N LEU A 57 3.49 8.79 -5.33
CA LEU A 57 2.80 10.02 -4.92
C LEU A 57 2.94 10.32 -3.41
N TRP A 58 3.34 9.33 -2.62
CA TRP A 58 3.49 9.45 -1.17
C TRP A 58 4.81 10.11 -0.80
N ARG A 59 4.73 11.20 -0.04
CA ARG A 59 5.88 12.04 0.34
C ARG A 59 6.15 12.07 1.85
N GLY A 60 5.36 11.34 2.64
CA GLY A 60 5.44 11.32 4.09
C GLY A 60 4.10 10.97 4.75
N PRO A 61 3.98 11.17 6.06
CA PRO A 61 2.76 10.89 6.80
C PRO A 61 1.58 11.74 6.29
N VAL A 62 0.39 11.15 6.30
CA VAL A 62 -0.83 11.79 5.80
C VAL A 62 -1.17 13.01 6.65
N LEU A 63 -1.35 14.16 5.99
CA LEU A 63 -1.77 15.43 6.60
C LEU A 63 -0.90 15.85 7.80
N ALA A 64 0.41 15.54 7.80
CA ALA A 64 1.31 15.68 8.96
C ALA A 64 1.24 17.03 9.71
N ASP A 65 0.91 18.11 9.00
CA ASP A 65 0.87 19.47 9.53
C ASP A 65 -0.52 19.93 10.02
N LEU A 66 -1.56 19.10 9.87
CA LEU A 66 -2.93 19.46 10.24
C LEU A 66 -3.32 18.94 11.65
N PRO A 67 -4.05 19.74 12.45
CA PRO A 67 -4.71 19.25 13.66
C PRO A 67 -5.89 18.32 13.30
N ASP A 68 -6.30 17.47 14.24
CA ASP A 68 -7.49 16.59 14.14
C ASP A 68 -7.55 15.68 12.90
N ARG A 69 -6.41 15.42 12.26
CA ARG A 69 -6.27 14.60 11.05
C ARG A 69 -6.50 13.10 11.23
N THR A 70 -6.58 12.61 12.47
CA THR A 70 -6.32 11.21 12.82
C THR A 70 -7.20 10.20 12.09
N ALA A 71 -8.51 10.47 11.97
CA ALA A 71 -9.43 9.55 11.29
C ALA A 71 -9.17 9.45 9.78
N GLU A 72 -8.99 10.59 9.12
CA GLU A 72 -8.74 10.62 7.67
C GLU A 72 -7.33 10.11 7.35
N ALA A 73 -6.34 10.45 8.18
CA ALA A 73 -4.98 9.93 8.06
C ALA A 73 -4.96 8.40 8.16
N ALA A 74 -5.60 7.82 9.18
CA ALA A 74 -5.65 6.37 9.36
C ALA A 74 -6.32 5.65 8.17
N ARG A 75 -7.38 6.24 7.59
CA ARG A 75 -8.05 5.71 6.40
C ARG A 75 -7.08 5.63 5.21
N TRP A 76 -6.33 6.71 4.95
CA TRP A 76 -5.41 6.74 3.82
C TRP A 76 -4.14 5.93 4.06
N GLU A 77 -3.66 5.85 5.30
CA GLU A 77 -2.57 4.94 5.67
C GLU A 77 -2.95 3.48 5.46
N THR A 78 -4.19 3.10 5.78
CA THR A 78 -4.73 1.77 5.47
C THR A 78 -4.73 1.53 3.95
N ARG A 79 -5.22 2.49 3.17
CA ARG A 79 -5.25 2.40 1.70
C ARG A 79 -3.85 2.32 1.09
N HIS A 80 -2.89 3.07 1.62
CA HIS A 80 -1.48 3.00 1.24
C HIS A 80 -0.92 1.60 1.45
N PHE A 81 -1.20 1.03 2.62
CA PHE A 81 -0.73 -0.29 2.99
C PHE A 81 -1.33 -1.40 2.11
N GLU A 82 -2.61 -1.29 1.74
CA GLU A 82 -3.22 -2.18 0.74
C GLU A 82 -2.53 -2.11 -0.62
N ALA A 83 -2.15 -0.91 -1.08
CA ALA A 83 -1.42 -0.73 -2.34
C ALA A 83 -0.02 -1.36 -2.27
N LEU A 84 0.71 -1.18 -1.15
CA LEU A 84 2.00 -1.84 -0.91
C LEU A 84 1.87 -3.37 -0.97
N ARG A 85 0.88 -3.93 -0.28
CA ARG A 85 0.61 -5.38 -0.31
C ARG A 85 0.31 -5.86 -1.72
N ALA A 86 -0.55 -5.16 -2.46
CA ALA A 86 -0.87 -5.49 -3.84
C ALA A 86 0.39 -5.47 -4.72
N ARG A 87 1.26 -4.47 -4.54
CA ARG A 87 2.51 -4.36 -5.30
C ARG A 87 3.41 -5.56 -5.03
N HIS A 88 3.53 -5.97 -3.77
CA HIS A 88 4.30 -7.17 -3.42
C HIS A 88 3.69 -8.44 -3.99
N THR A 89 2.37 -8.58 -4.00
CA THR A 89 1.70 -9.70 -4.71
C THR A 89 2.10 -9.72 -6.18
N ALA A 90 2.04 -8.57 -6.87
CA ALA A 90 2.46 -8.45 -8.27
C ALA A 90 3.93 -8.86 -8.47
N ALA A 91 4.82 -8.40 -7.59
CA ALA A 91 6.25 -8.76 -7.65
C ALA A 91 6.46 -10.28 -7.51
N LEU A 92 5.74 -10.95 -6.59
CA LEU A 92 5.82 -12.40 -6.43
C LEU A 92 5.25 -13.15 -7.63
N ASP A 93 4.17 -12.66 -8.24
CA ASP A 93 3.58 -13.25 -9.45
C ASP A 93 4.49 -13.08 -10.68
N LEU A 94 5.33 -12.04 -10.70
CA LEU A 94 6.38 -11.82 -11.71
C LEU A 94 7.69 -12.57 -11.42
N GLY A 95 7.76 -13.38 -10.36
CA GLY A 95 8.96 -14.13 -9.99
C GLY A 95 10.06 -13.27 -9.36
N GLN A 96 9.74 -12.07 -8.88
CA GLN A 96 10.70 -11.12 -8.29
C GLN A 96 10.82 -11.29 -6.76
N ALA A 97 10.69 -12.54 -6.27
CA ALA A 97 10.64 -12.84 -4.84
C ALA A 97 11.88 -12.39 -4.08
N GLU A 98 13.07 -12.56 -4.66
CA GLU A 98 14.35 -12.15 -4.04
C GLU A 98 14.38 -10.64 -3.75
N HIS A 99 13.91 -9.83 -4.70
CA HIS A 99 13.89 -8.38 -4.56
C HIS A 99 12.83 -7.92 -3.55
N SER A 100 11.73 -8.65 -3.44
CA SER A 100 10.61 -8.32 -2.55
C SER A 100 10.83 -8.78 -1.10
N LEU A 101 11.71 -9.74 -0.84
CA LEU A 101 11.79 -10.44 0.44
C LEU A 101 12.24 -9.54 1.60
N ALA A 102 13.24 -8.67 1.37
CA ALA A 102 13.76 -7.79 2.41
C ALA A 102 12.69 -6.80 2.90
N GLU A 103 11.97 -6.16 1.97
CA GLU A 103 10.90 -5.22 2.29
C GLU A 103 9.70 -5.91 2.93
N LEU A 104 9.27 -7.07 2.40
CA LEU A 104 8.21 -7.87 3.03
C LEU A 104 8.56 -8.28 4.47
N THR A 105 9.83 -8.59 4.74
CA THR A 105 10.28 -8.92 6.10
C THR A 105 10.12 -7.73 7.03
N ALA A 106 10.58 -6.54 6.63
CA ALA A 106 10.44 -5.32 7.41
C ALA A 106 8.96 -4.94 7.65
N LEU A 107 8.12 -5.06 6.63
CA LEU A 107 6.67 -4.83 6.76
C LEU A 107 6.03 -5.82 7.74
N CYS A 108 6.36 -7.12 7.64
CA CYS A 108 5.84 -8.15 8.54
C CYS A 108 6.22 -7.92 10.00
N ASP A 109 7.39 -7.36 10.27
CA ASP A 109 7.85 -7.10 11.64
C ASP A 109 7.08 -5.93 12.28
N GLY A 110 6.64 -4.96 11.48
CA GLY A 110 5.73 -3.88 11.92
C GLY A 110 4.26 -4.32 12.03
N HIS A 111 3.87 -5.36 11.31
CA HIS A 111 2.49 -5.86 11.23
C HIS A 111 2.40 -7.37 11.53
N PRO A 112 2.76 -7.82 12.74
CA PRO A 112 2.89 -9.25 13.05
C PRO A 112 1.57 -10.03 13.01
N LEU A 113 0.43 -9.34 13.21
CA LEU A 113 -0.92 -9.95 13.19
C LEU A 113 -1.59 -9.91 11.81
N ASP A 114 -0.90 -9.40 10.80
CA ASP A 114 -1.45 -9.29 9.45
C ASP A 114 -1.23 -10.58 8.65
N GLU A 115 -2.16 -11.53 8.79
CA GLU A 115 -2.06 -12.85 8.17
C GLU A 115 -1.80 -12.81 6.65
N PRO A 116 -2.51 -11.99 5.84
CA PRO A 116 -2.23 -11.94 4.40
C PRO A 116 -0.83 -11.42 4.07
N LEU A 117 -0.24 -10.56 4.91
CA LEU A 117 1.13 -10.06 4.69
C LEU A 117 2.14 -11.15 5.06
N GLN A 118 1.91 -11.83 6.19
CA GLN A 118 2.72 -12.98 6.60
C GLN A 118 2.73 -14.06 5.51
N ALA A 119 1.59 -14.33 4.87
CA ALA A 119 1.50 -15.28 3.76
C ALA A 119 2.38 -14.88 2.56
N LEU A 120 2.47 -13.59 2.21
CA LEU A 120 3.36 -13.10 1.16
C LEU A 120 4.84 -13.32 1.51
N ARG A 121 5.24 -13.07 2.76
CA ARG A 121 6.62 -13.35 3.22
C ARG A 121 6.95 -14.84 3.13
N LEU A 122 6.04 -15.72 3.55
CA LEU A 122 6.21 -17.17 3.44
C LEU A 122 6.34 -17.63 2.00
N ARG A 123 5.53 -17.07 1.10
CA ARG A 123 5.62 -17.32 -0.34
C ARG A 123 6.96 -16.86 -0.90
N ALA A 124 7.41 -15.65 -0.57
CA ALA A 124 8.70 -15.13 -1.01
C ALA A 124 9.88 -16.01 -0.53
N LEU A 125 9.88 -16.45 0.73
CA LEU A 125 10.89 -17.37 1.27
C LEU A 125 10.88 -18.71 0.55
N ARG A 126 9.70 -19.25 0.25
CA ARG A 126 9.58 -20.49 -0.53
C ARG A 126 10.11 -20.33 -1.95
N ASP A 127 9.70 -19.26 -2.65
CA ASP A 127 10.02 -19.02 -4.05
C ASP A 127 11.53 -18.71 -4.26
N THR A 128 12.22 -18.30 -3.20
CA THR A 128 13.68 -18.09 -3.14
C THR A 128 14.47 -19.32 -2.65
N GLY A 129 13.80 -20.45 -2.38
CA GLY A 129 14.44 -21.69 -1.91
C GLY A 129 14.81 -21.71 -0.42
N ARG A 130 14.38 -20.73 0.35
CA ARG A 130 14.65 -20.58 1.80
C ARG A 130 13.59 -21.30 2.65
N THR A 131 13.30 -22.57 2.33
CA THR A 131 12.19 -23.33 2.93
C THR A 131 12.30 -23.48 4.45
N ALA A 132 13.51 -23.67 5.00
CA ALA A 132 13.71 -23.76 6.45
C ALA A 132 13.30 -22.46 7.16
N GLU A 133 13.60 -21.31 6.56
CA GLU A 133 13.22 -20.00 7.08
C GLU A 133 11.73 -19.73 6.92
N ALA A 134 11.11 -20.20 5.83
CA ALA A 134 9.66 -20.16 5.67
C ALA A 134 8.96 -20.93 6.80
N LEU A 135 9.42 -22.14 7.12
CA LEU A 135 8.85 -22.93 8.22
C LEU A 135 9.04 -22.24 9.58
N ALA A 136 10.23 -21.71 9.85
CA ALA A 136 10.50 -20.98 11.08
C ALA A 136 9.62 -19.72 11.23
N ALA A 137 9.42 -18.98 10.14
CA ALA A 137 8.57 -17.80 10.12
C ALA A 137 7.10 -18.17 10.36
N TYR A 138 6.60 -19.24 9.72
CA TYR A 138 5.24 -19.74 9.95
C TYR A 138 5.04 -20.12 11.42
N GLU A 139 5.97 -20.86 12.00
CA GLU A 139 5.88 -21.29 13.40
C GLU A 139 5.95 -20.12 14.38
N SER A 140 6.65 -19.04 14.02
CA SER A 140 6.67 -17.79 14.77
C SER A 140 5.31 -17.08 14.71
N VAL A 141 4.76 -16.90 13.51
CA VAL A 141 3.47 -16.24 13.30
C VAL A 141 2.35 -17.01 14.00
N ARG A 142 2.32 -18.34 13.87
CA ARG A 142 1.34 -19.20 14.52
C ARG A 142 1.32 -19.03 16.05
N ARG A 143 2.51 -18.94 16.68
CA ARG A 143 2.61 -18.68 18.13
C ARG A 143 2.09 -17.31 18.51
N VAL A 144 2.50 -16.27 17.78
CA VAL A 144 2.05 -14.89 18.05
C VAL A 144 0.52 -14.77 17.94
N LEU A 145 -0.09 -15.39 16.93
CA LEU A 145 -1.55 -15.38 16.77
C LEU A 145 -2.24 -16.14 17.91
N ALA A 146 -1.74 -17.33 18.27
CA ALA A 146 -2.31 -18.12 19.37
C ALA A 146 -2.18 -17.45 20.74
N ASP A 147 -1.17 -16.62 20.96
CA ASP A 147 -0.97 -15.89 22.22
C ASP A 147 -1.83 -14.61 22.31
N ARG A 148 -2.36 -14.11 21.19
CA ARG A 148 -3.02 -12.80 21.09
C ARG A 148 -4.51 -12.87 20.75
N LEU A 149 -5.01 -14.04 20.34
CA LEU A 149 -6.41 -14.33 19.99
C LEU A 149 -6.97 -15.42 20.90
#